data_AF-A0A2N5SAZ3-F1
#
_entry.id   AF-A0A2N5SAZ3-F1
#
_cell.length_a   1.000
_cell.length_b   1.000
_cell.length_c   1.000
_cell.angle_alpha   90.00
_cell.angle_beta   90.00
_cell.angle_gamma   90.00
#
_symmetry.space_group_name_H-M   'P 1'
#
loop_
_entity.id
_entity.type
_entity.pdbx_description
1 polymer ?
#
loop_
_entity_poly.entity_id
_entity_poly.type
_entity_poly.pdbx_seq_one_letter_code
_entity_poly.pdbx_strand_id
1 'polypeptide(L)'
;MPYTSDCPEEFGQIGNCLTAINSNHAEVEFKKDHTKVQEFIGVNAIDVALPSPVTDFVCRKGGHTVITKILIANNGIAAVKKIQSVRKWAHKTFGQDQVIDFFVLAAPEDLKGRLMWITFEWPVVITTMPTSM
;
A
#
# COMPACT_ATOMS: atom_id res chain seq x y z
N MET A 1 -5.53 -34.74 -14.76
CA MET A 1 -6.13 -33.96 -15.86
C MET A 1 -5.69 -32.51 -15.71
N PRO A 2 -5.19 -31.87 -16.77
CA PRO A 2 -4.71 -30.49 -16.73
C PRO A 2 -5.91 -29.52 -16.78
N TYR A 3 -5.86 -28.47 -15.96
CA TYR A 3 -6.82 -27.39 -16.03
C TYR A 3 -6.44 -26.46 -17.17
N THR A 4 -7.30 -26.43 -18.20
CA THR A 4 -7.24 -25.58 -19.37
C THR A 4 -7.46 -24.11 -19.00
N SER A 5 -6.64 -23.24 -19.59
CA SER A 5 -6.81 -21.79 -19.53
C SER A 5 -7.86 -21.38 -20.57
N ASP A 6 -9.06 -21.06 -20.10
CA ASP A 6 -10.09 -20.44 -20.92
C ASP A 6 -10.15 -18.94 -20.57
N CYS A 7 -9.34 -18.15 -21.27
CA CYS A 7 -9.51 -16.70 -21.36
C CYS A 7 -10.59 -16.42 -22.42
N PRO A 8 -11.67 -15.69 -22.12
CA PRO A 8 -12.60 -15.25 -23.15
C PRO A 8 -11.95 -14.18 -24.03
N GLU A 9 -11.65 -14.56 -25.27
CA GLU A 9 -11.38 -13.64 -26.38
C GLU A 9 -12.70 -13.06 -26.89
N GLU A 10 -13.16 -11.95 -26.34
CA GLU A 10 -14.06 -11.03 -27.05
C GLU A 10 -13.91 -9.64 -26.43
N PHE A 11 -13.18 -8.74 -27.10
CA PHE A 11 -13.50 -7.31 -27.23
C PHE A 11 -12.59 -6.70 -28.31
N GLY A 12 -12.57 -7.34 -29.48
CA GLY A 12 -12.10 -6.73 -30.72
C GLY A 12 -13.27 -6.09 -31.43
N GLN A 13 -13.59 -4.82 -31.13
CA GLN A 13 -14.29 -3.86 -32.01
C GLN A 13 -14.64 -2.56 -31.26
N ILE A 14 -13.61 -1.75 -31.02
CA ILE A 14 -13.66 -0.29 -30.85
C ILE A 14 -12.25 0.16 -31.20
N GLY A 15 -11.93 0.44 -32.46
CA GLY A 15 -12.45 1.59 -33.19
C GLY A 15 -11.29 2.57 -33.34
N ASN A 16 -10.77 2.64 -34.56
CA ASN A 16 -9.58 3.38 -34.99
C ASN A 16 -9.66 4.90 -34.76
N CYS A 17 -9.41 5.39 -33.54
CA CYS A 17 -9.37 6.83 -33.23
C CYS A 17 -8.05 7.33 -32.61
N LEU A 18 -6.98 6.52 -32.57
CA LEU A 18 -5.77 6.83 -31.80
C LEU A 18 -4.67 7.63 -32.54
N THR A 19 -4.97 8.32 -33.64
CA THR A 19 -3.96 9.15 -34.35
C THR A 19 -4.32 10.64 -34.48
N ALA A 20 -5.25 11.17 -33.68
CA ALA A 20 -5.65 12.59 -33.77
C ALA A 20 -5.83 13.33 -32.43
N ILE A 21 -5.03 13.02 -31.39
CA ILE A 21 -5.03 13.82 -30.15
C ILE A 21 -3.59 14.06 -29.65
N ASN A 22 -2.75 14.62 -30.50
CA ASN A 22 -1.56 15.32 -30.01
C ASN A 22 -1.96 16.73 -29.59
N SER A 23 -1.39 17.17 -28.47
CA SER A 23 -1.39 18.54 -27.94
C SER A 23 -2.66 18.90 -27.16
N ASN A 24 -2.75 18.46 -25.89
CA ASN A 24 -3.44 19.10 -24.75
C ASN A 24 -3.66 18.07 -23.62
N HIS A 25 -2.63 17.32 -23.22
CA HIS A 25 -2.69 16.70 -21.89
C HIS A 25 -2.32 17.79 -20.88
N ALA A 26 -3.21 18.78 -20.73
CA ALA A 26 -3.27 19.57 -19.53
C ALA A 26 -3.36 18.54 -18.40
N GLU A 27 -2.32 18.44 -17.60
CA GLU A 27 -2.39 17.75 -16.33
C GLU A 27 -3.54 18.43 -15.58
N VAL A 28 -4.72 17.83 -15.62
CA VAL A 28 -5.85 18.26 -14.82
C VAL A 28 -5.46 17.89 -13.40
N GLU A 29 -4.68 18.78 -12.79
CA GLU A 29 -4.31 18.77 -11.38
C GLU A 29 -5.62 18.97 -10.61
N PHE A 30 -6.34 17.88 -10.38
CA PHE A 30 -7.56 17.87 -9.60
C PHE A 30 -7.18 18.05 -8.12
N LYS A 31 -6.83 19.28 -7.75
CA LYS A 31 -6.64 19.68 -6.36
C LYS A 31 -7.98 19.54 -5.65
N LYS A 32 -8.16 18.42 -4.97
CA LYS A 32 -9.33 18.21 -4.11
C LYS A 32 -9.20 19.11 -2.90
N ASP A 33 -10.25 19.85 -2.60
CA ASP A 33 -10.31 20.65 -1.39
C ASP A 33 -10.30 19.74 -0.16
N HIS A 34 -9.14 19.59 0.47
CA HIS A 34 -8.94 18.82 1.69
C HIS A 34 -9.28 19.61 2.97
N THR A 35 -9.92 20.78 2.83
CA THR A 35 -10.27 21.71 3.92
C THR A 35 -11.14 21.07 4.99
N LYS A 36 -12.00 20.10 4.64
CA LYS A 36 -12.86 19.38 5.60
C LYS A 36 -12.18 18.19 6.29
N VAL A 37 -11.01 17.77 5.82
CA VAL A 37 -10.29 16.59 6.30
C VAL A 37 -8.91 16.95 6.87
N GLN A 38 -8.73 18.21 7.28
CA GLN A 38 -7.47 18.73 7.83
C GLN A 38 -6.96 17.89 9.01
N GLU A 39 -7.86 17.38 9.84
CA GLU A 39 -7.53 16.47 10.96
C GLU A 39 -6.92 15.13 10.50
N PHE A 40 -7.26 14.66 9.30
CA PHE A 40 -6.75 13.42 8.73
C PHE A 40 -5.47 13.60 7.89
N ILE A 41 -5.02 14.84 7.70
CA ILE A 41 -3.77 15.13 6.99
C ILE A 41 -2.61 14.72 7.90
N GLY A 42 -1.78 13.82 7.38
CA GLY A 42 -0.60 13.35 8.07
C GLY A 42 0.61 14.20 7.74
N VAL A 43 1.71 13.94 8.43
CA VAL A 43 2.97 14.68 8.28
C VAL A 43 3.52 14.61 6.84
N ASN A 44 3.36 13.48 6.15
CA ASN A 44 3.77 13.30 4.76
C ASN A 44 2.62 13.62 3.80
N ALA A 45 2.17 14.87 3.82
CA ALA A 45 1.26 15.39 2.82
C ALA A 45 1.93 15.43 1.43
N ILE A 46 1.13 15.42 0.36
CA ILE A 46 1.63 15.22 -1.01
C ILE A 46 2.55 16.33 -1.52
N ASP A 47 2.40 17.52 -0.96
CA ASP A 47 3.22 18.72 -1.19
C ASP A 47 4.60 18.63 -0.51
N VAL A 48 4.70 17.87 0.58
CA VAL A 48 5.94 17.68 1.35
C VAL A 48 6.64 16.35 0.98
N ALA A 49 5.89 15.35 0.54
CA ALA A 49 6.39 14.01 0.29
C ALA A 49 7.39 13.95 -0.88
N LEU A 50 8.43 13.12 -0.74
CA LEU A 50 9.38 12.85 -1.81
C LEU A 50 8.67 12.20 -3.01
N PRO A 51 9.03 12.54 -4.27
CA PRO A 51 8.49 11.87 -5.45
C PRO A 51 8.79 10.37 -5.38
N SER A 52 7.72 9.58 -5.48
CA SER A 52 7.77 8.12 -5.45
C SER A 52 6.58 7.57 -6.24
N PRO A 53 6.61 6.30 -6.67
CA PRO A 53 5.45 5.69 -7.34
C PRO A 53 4.16 5.75 -6.50
N VAL A 54 4.29 5.73 -5.17
CA VAL A 54 3.17 5.88 -4.24
C VAL A 54 2.65 7.32 -4.25
N THR A 55 3.54 8.30 -4.27
CA THR A 55 3.19 9.73 -4.34
C THR A 55 2.39 10.02 -5.60
N ASP A 56 2.84 9.52 -6.75
CA ASP A 56 2.13 9.66 -8.03
C ASP A 56 0.76 8.99 -8.00
N PHE A 57 0.68 7.80 -7.40
CA PHE A 57 -0.57 7.07 -7.25
C PHE A 57 -1.57 7.83 -6.35
N VAL A 58 -1.11 8.35 -5.22
CA VAL A 58 -1.94 9.14 -4.29
C VAL A 58 -2.42 10.42 -4.97
N CYS A 59 -1.56 11.09 -5.75
CA CYS A 59 -1.90 12.28 -6.53
C CYS A 59 -3.00 11.97 -7.55
N ARG A 60 -2.80 10.93 -8.38
CA ARG A 60 -3.76 10.51 -9.41
C ARG A 60 -5.10 10.05 -8.85
N LYS A 61 -5.11 9.47 -7.64
CA LYS A 61 -6.35 9.09 -6.94
C LYS A 61 -6.95 10.26 -6.14
N GLY A 62 -6.26 11.39 -6.05
CA GLY A 62 -6.62 12.57 -5.27
C GLY A 62 -6.76 12.25 -3.78
N GLY A 63 -5.75 11.60 -3.22
CA GLY A 63 -5.53 11.49 -1.79
C GLY A 63 -4.62 12.62 -1.28
N HIS A 64 -4.57 12.81 0.04
CA HIS A 64 -3.85 13.93 0.65
C HIS A 64 -2.50 13.53 1.27
N THR A 65 -2.38 12.32 1.85
CA THR A 65 -1.19 11.86 2.59
C THR A 65 -0.59 10.62 1.92
N VAL A 66 0.72 10.62 1.77
CA VAL A 66 1.48 9.46 1.29
C VAL A 66 1.91 8.60 2.49
N ILE A 67 1.47 7.34 2.50
CA ILE A 67 1.80 6.38 3.57
C ILE A 67 2.70 5.29 3.00
N THR A 68 3.97 5.34 3.38
CA THR A 68 4.98 4.33 2.99
C THR A 68 5.35 3.38 4.13
N LYS A 69 5.05 3.74 5.38
CA LYS A 69 5.40 2.95 6.56
C LYS A 69 4.16 2.75 7.44
N ILE A 70 3.91 1.50 7.84
CA ILE A 70 2.75 1.13 8.67
C ILE A 70 3.23 0.38 9.91
N LEU A 71 2.84 0.86 11.09
CA LEU A 71 3.02 0.15 12.35
C LEU A 71 1.76 -0.69 12.64
N ILE A 72 1.93 -1.98 12.88
CA ILE A 72 0.86 -2.89 13.28
C ILE A 72 0.96 -3.13 14.78
N ALA A 73 0.00 -2.59 15.51
CA ALA A 73 -0.14 -2.75 16.95
C ALA A 73 -1.09 -3.91 17.33
N ASN A 74 -1.14 -4.94 16.49
CA ASN A 74 -1.93 -6.14 16.72
C ASN A 74 -1.04 -7.36 16.48
N ASN A 75 -1.31 -8.46 17.19
CA ASN A 75 -0.51 -9.67 17.14
C ASN A 75 -1.24 -10.77 16.33
N GLY A 76 -0.54 -11.86 16.01
CA GLY A 76 -1.17 -13.06 15.45
C GLY A 76 -1.64 -12.93 13.99
N ILE A 77 -2.63 -13.75 13.63
CA ILE A 77 -3.09 -13.91 12.23
C ILE A 77 -3.73 -12.64 11.64
N ALA A 78 -4.23 -11.74 12.48
CA ALA A 78 -4.80 -10.47 12.04
C ALA A 78 -3.74 -9.57 11.39
N ALA A 79 -2.55 -9.49 12.01
CA ALA A 79 -1.40 -8.79 11.45
C ALA A 79 -1.02 -9.37 10.09
N VAL A 80 -0.90 -10.70 10.00
CA VAL A 80 -0.55 -11.42 8.76
C VAL A 80 -1.54 -11.12 7.64
N LYS A 81 -2.84 -11.16 7.91
CA LYS A 81 -3.86 -10.89 6.88
C LYS A 81 -3.81 -9.45 6.37
N LYS A 82 -3.59 -8.48 7.27
CA LYS A 82 -3.45 -7.07 6.87
C LYS A 82 -2.26 -6.89 5.92
N ILE A 83 -1.14 -7.45 6.34
CA ILE A 83 0.12 -7.51 5.60
C ILE A 83 -0.06 -8.13 4.21
N GLN A 84 -0.62 -9.34 4.12
CA GLN A 84 -0.78 -10.08 2.88
C GLN A 84 -1.74 -9.36 1.92
N SER A 85 -2.82 -8.79 2.47
CA SER A 85 -3.78 -8.03 1.68
C SER A 85 -3.14 -6.80 1.04
N VAL A 86 -2.31 -6.06 1.78
CA VAL A 86 -1.66 -4.86 1.25
C VAL A 86 -0.55 -5.22 0.27
N ARG A 87 0.28 -6.23 0.56
CA ARG A 87 1.32 -6.70 -0.39
C ARG A 87 0.71 -7.20 -1.70
N LYS A 88 -0.38 -7.98 -1.64
CA LYS A 88 -1.09 -8.43 -2.84
C LYS A 88 -1.64 -7.27 -3.66
N TRP A 89 -2.15 -6.23 -3.00
CA TRP A 89 -2.59 -5.01 -3.68
C TRP A 89 -1.40 -4.22 -4.27
N ALA A 90 -0.29 -4.10 -3.55
CA ALA A 90 0.91 -3.41 -3.99
C ALA A 90 1.50 -4.09 -5.24
N HIS A 91 1.58 -5.42 -5.25
CA HIS A 91 1.99 -6.18 -6.43
C HIS A 91 1.11 -5.87 -7.64
N LYS A 92 -0.22 -5.90 -7.46
CA LYS A 92 -1.17 -5.63 -8.54
C LYS A 92 -1.10 -4.20 -9.07
N THR A 93 -0.75 -3.24 -8.22
CA THR A 93 -0.80 -1.80 -8.54
C THR A 93 0.53 -1.27 -9.05
N PHE A 94 1.63 -1.71 -8.44
CA PHE A 94 2.99 -1.20 -8.70
C PHE A 94 3.94 -2.25 -9.28
N GLY A 95 3.52 -3.53 -9.36
CA GLY A 95 4.40 -4.64 -9.75
C GLY A 95 5.43 -5.01 -8.67
N GLN A 96 5.33 -4.45 -7.47
CA GLN A 96 6.30 -4.60 -6.39
C GLN A 96 5.60 -4.85 -5.05
N ASP A 97 6.10 -5.80 -4.27
CA ASP A 97 5.48 -6.24 -3.01
C ASP A 97 5.94 -5.42 -1.80
N GLN A 98 7.11 -4.77 -1.92
CA GLN A 98 7.81 -4.07 -0.84
C GLN A 98 7.80 -2.55 -1.02
N VAL A 99 6.73 -2.01 -1.62
CA VAL A 99 6.53 -0.56 -1.77
C VAL A 99 6.13 0.09 -0.44
N ILE A 100 5.54 -0.69 0.46
CA ILE A 100 5.12 -0.26 1.80
C ILE A 100 5.88 -1.09 2.83
N ASP A 101 6.58 -0.40 3.72
CA ASP A 101 7.25 -0.98 4.86
C ASP A 101 6.26 -1.21 6.00
N PHE A 102 6.46 -2.31 6.70
CA PHE A 102 5.62 -2.71 7.80
C PHE A 102 6.46 -3.04 9.02
N PHE A 103 6.10 -2.41 10.13
CA PHE A 103 6.69 -2.65 11.43
C PHE A 103 5.64 -3.32 12.30
N VAL A 104 5.99 -4.42 12.95
CA VAL A 104 5.06 -5.11 13.85
C VAL A 104 5.54 -4.97 15.28
N LEU A 105 4.64 -4.62 16.18
CA LEU A 105 4.92 -4.65 17.61
C LEU A 105 4.86 -6.10 18.08
N ALA A 106 5.89 -6.57 18.77
CA ALA A 106 5.90 -7.88 19.41
C ALA A 106 6.22 -7.76 20.89
N ALA A 107 5.51 -8.53 21.70
CA ALA A 107 5.86 -8.76 23.09
C ALA A 107 7.02 -9.77 23.16
N PRO A 108 7.87 -9.74 24.21
CA PRO A 108 8.98 -10.68 24.33
C PRO A 108 8.54 -12.15 24.39
N GLU A 109 7.31 -12.43 24.84
CA GLU A 109 6.70 -13.76 24.84
C GLU A 109 6.44 -14.27 23.42
N ASP A 110 6.04 -13.38 22.51
CA ASP A 110 5.77 -13.68 21.11
C ASP A 110 7.03 -14.07 20.32
N LEU A 111 8.21 -13.64 20.79
CA LEU A 111 9.51 -13.97 20.20
C LEU A 111 10.04 -15.34 20.67
N LYS A 112 9.69 -15.76 21.89
CA LYS A 112 10.19 -17.01 22.50
C LYS A 112 9.53 -18.25 21.91
N GLY A 113 8.21 -18.20 21.68
CA GLY A 113 7.56 -19.16 20.80
C GLY A 113 7.82 -18.70 19.38
N ARG A 114 8.43 -19.50 18.50
CA ARG A 114 8.55 -19.16 17.07
C ARG A 114 7.15 -19.04 16.45
N LEU A 115 6.45 -17.93 16.69
CA LEU A 115 5.11 -17.72 16.21
C LEU A 115 5.20 -17.62 14.69
N MET A 116 4.40 -18.44 14.01
CA MET A 116 4.38 -18.62 12.55
C MET A 116 4.30 -17.29 11.77
N TRP A 117 3.76 -16.23 12.38
CA TRP A 117 3.63 -14.92 11.76
C TRP A 117 4.88 -14.02 11.84
N ILE A 118 5.79 -14.27 12.78
CA ILE A 118 7.05 -13.50 12.91
C ILE A 118 8.12 -14.02 11.95
N THR A 119 8.04 -15.29 11.55
CA THR A 119 8.99 -15.96 10.65
C THR A 119 9.14 -15.30 9.27
N PHE A 120 8.20 -14.44 8.86
CA PHE A 120 8.22 -13.83 7.54
C PHE A 120 9.25 -12.69 7.36
N GLU A 121 10.25 -12.56 8.25
CA GLU A 121 11.35 -11.58 8.18
C GLU A 121 10.89 -10.12 8.05
N TRP A 122 9.97 -9.71 8.90
CA TRP A 122 9.52 -8.32 9.00
C TRP A 122 10.36 -7.62 10.05
N PRO A 123 10.66 -6.32 9.90
CA PRO A 123 11.26 -5.57 10.99
C PRO A 123 10.28 -5.55 12.17
N VAL A 124 10.65 -6.26 13.23
CA VAL A 124 9.88 -6.34 14.49
C VAL A 124 10.41 -5.28 15.45
N VAL A 125 9.48 -4.50 16.01
CA VAL A 125 9.78 -3.55 17.08
C VAL A 125 9.35 -4.19 18.40
N ILE A 126 10.32 -4.45 19.28
CA ILE A 126 10.06 -5.08 20.57
C ILE A 126 9.54 -4.03 21.54
N THR A 127 8.35 -4.25 22.08
CA THR A 127 7.78 -3.42 23.15
C THR A 127 8.09 -4.08 24.49
N THR A 128 9.22 -3.74 25.11
CA THR A 128 9.48 -4.14 26.50
C THR A 128 8.82 -3.12 27.42
N MET A 129 7.72 -3.48 28.07
CA MET A 129 7.32 -2.78 29.28
C MET A 129 8.35 -3.10 30.37
N PRO A 130 8.80 -2.13 31.20
CA PRO A 130 9.59 -2.45 32.37
C PRO A 130 8.70 -3.30 33.29
N THR A 131 9.03 -4.58 33.42
CA THR A 131 8.42 -5.44 34.44
C THR A 131 8.76 -4.81 35.78
N SER A 132 7.78 -4.21 36.44
CA SER A 132 7.97 -3.68 37.80
C SER A 132 8.44 -4.83 38.68
N MET A 133 9.62 -4.69 39.28
CA MET A 133 10.07 -5.53 40.40
C MET A 133 9.23 -5.28 41.64
#